data_AF-A0AA85GDX3-F1
#
_entry.id   AF-A0AA85GDX3-F1
#
_cell.length_a   1.000
_cell.length_b   1.000
_cell.length_c   1.000
_cell.angle_alpha   90.00
_cell.angle_beta   90.00
_cell.angle_gamma   90.00
#
_symmetry.space_group_name_H-M   'P 1'
#
loop_
_entity.id
_entity.type
_entity.pdbx_description
1 polymer ?
#
loop_
_entity_poly.entity_id
_entity_poly.type
_entity_poly.pdbx_seq_one_letter_code
_entity_poly.pdbx_strand_id
1 'polypeptide(L)'
;MMAERLTVSDYQYMIDRGWRRSGTYCYKPLNDITCCPSYTIRCDALQFHLKKSHKRVLKNMYNFLKFGQLPHEKMSHQKEDPNNLRIDDHRMFVSEENVPPVLSFKNVIAVQQNEEKTKNQTNIYQTDCFSDEVSSSSTKNTPSTSHTLNTPNNNDDNKNVEFQNGSHKIKAHLRRWLAKQEHLRHRSLKENRSFEILLQEYYERRQKRLDKNKPKQIEDFLQSEPNKGEGKHFIEIRLIRTSSPTDIDYESRIKLSHKIYEQYQIHIHNDDKEDCTWERFQRFLVKSPLVLDDFEWNSTSPMFGSYHQQYWLDGEKLIAVGVIDLLPRCLSSVYVFYDPNYSFLHLGTYTALREIAYVRHLSKLYSSNNSIQSDRLYSNFNSYYMGYYIHNCRKMSYKSQYTPAYLACPITYHWIPINDCLHILNQFNSIHSIIRFSSFTNMDNNSIPNTIDIDILDSNIYFYIKDNHNKKKSSSSKRSSSTSSSTSSSTITIYTKEDFIQNTPISLYNLRSYLNKHAIPIFREWAKLLGKRVLSGHFQIIISSS
;
A
#
# COMPACT_ATOMS: atom_id res chain seq x y z
N MET A 1 6.52 -13.56 -17.04
CA MET A 1 7.97 -13.29 -16.93
C MET A 1 8.44 -13.91 -15.63
N MET A 2 9.58 -14.58 -15.60
CA MET A 2 10.26 -14.91 -14.34
C MET A 2 11.29 -13.83 -14.06
N ALA A 3 11.25 -13.22 -12.88
CA ALA A 3 12.26 -12.29 -12.42
C ALA A 3 13.03 -12.96 -11.27
N GLU A 4 14.35 -13.10 -11.38
CA GLU A 4 15.17 -13.52 -10.22
C GLU A 4 15.53 -12.32 -9.34
N ARG A 5 15.71 -11.14 -9.96
CA ARG A 5 16.00 -9.87 -9.30
C ARG A 5 15.14 -8.77 -9.93
N LEU A 6 14.51 -7.96 -9.11
CA LEU A 6 13.68 -6.83 -9.52
C LEU A 6 13.75 -5.76 -8.44
N THR A 7 14.20 -4.55 -8.78
CA THR A 7 14.26 -3.49 -7.77
C THR A 7 12.85 -3.08 -7.35
N VAL A 8 12.70 -2.64 -6.10
CA VAL A 8 11.41 -2.14 -5.58
C VAL A 8 10.88 -0.95 -6.39
N SER A 9 11.76 -0.10 -6.93
CA SER A 9 11.36 1.00 -7.80
C SER A 9 10.92 0.53 -9.19
N ASP A 10 11.59 -0.48 -9.78
CA ASP A 10 11.15 -1.07 -11.04
C ASP A 10 9.79 -1.74 -10.87
N TYR A 11 9.60 -2.50 -9.78
CA TYR A 11 8.31 -3.13 -9.52
C TYR A 11 7.21 -2.11 -9.23
N GLN A 12 7.50 -1.02 -8.52
CA GLN A 12 6.57 0.10 -8.38
C GLN A 12 6.12 0.60 -9.77
N TYR A 13 7.06 0.84 -10.67
CA TYR A 13 6.73 1.26 -12.03
C TYR A 13 5.85 0.23 -12.78
N MET A 14 6.14 -1.05 -12.62
CA MET A 14 5.37 -2.15 -13.22
C MET A 14 3.94 -2.23 -12.64
N ILE A 15 3.77 -2.18 -11.31
CA ILE A 15 2.45 -2.34 -10.68
C ILE A 15 1.48 -1.22 -11.07
N ASP A 16 2.01 -0.02 -11.28
CA ASP A 16 1.28 1.15 -11.77
C ASP A 16 0.80 0.99 -13.22
N ARG A 17 1.50 0.17 -14.01
CA ARG A 17 1.17 -0.17 -15.39
C ARG A 17 0.39 -1.48 -15.54
N GLY A 18 -0.18 -1.98 -14.44
CA GLY A 18 -1.04 -3.16 -14.47
C GLY A 18 -0.36 -4.50 -14.29
N TRP A 19 0.94 -4.55 -14.00
CA TRP A 19 1.64 -5.80 -13.69
C TRP A 19 1.41 -6.23 -12.25
N ARG A 20 1.44 -7.54 -11.98
CA ARG A 20 1.48 -8.13 -10.64
C ARG A 20 2.53 -9.22 -10.59
N ARG A 21 2.81 -9.71 -9.39
CA ARG A 21 3.68 -10.85 -9.18
C ARG A 21 3.07 -11.86 -8.23
N SER A 22 3.47 -13.12 -8.40
CA SER A 22 3.28 -14.20 -7.45
C SER A 22 4.64 -14.87 -7.28
N GLY A 23 5.25 -14.59 -6.13
CA GLY A 23 6.68 -14.77 -5.91
C GLY A 23 7.53 -14.12 -7.00
N THR A 24 8.34 -14.93 -7.69
CA THR A 24 9.23 -14.51 -8.80
C THR A 24 8.54 -14.44 -10.16
N TYR A 25 7.30 -14.88 -10.27
CA TYR A 25 6.53 -14.81 -11.52
C TYR A 25 5.80 -13.46 -11.63
N CYS A 26 6.18 -12.64 -12.61
CA CYS A 26 5.52 -11.37 -12.95
C CYS A 26 4.61 -11.54 -14.17
N TYR A 27 3.39 -10.99 -14.09
CA TYR A 27 2.36 -11.12 -15.12
C TYR A 27 1.53 -9.84 -15.27
N LYS A 28 0.89 -9.69 -16.42
CA LYS A 28 -0.07 -8.63 -16.73
C LYS A 28 -1.21 -9.23 -17.57
N PRO A 29 -2.47 -9.10 -17.14
CA PRO A 29 -3.61 -9.56 -17.92
C PRO A 29 -3.69 -8.86 -19.28
N LEU A 30 -4.01 -9.66 -20.30
CA LEU A 30 -4.32 -9.17 -21.65
C LEU A 30 -5.79 -8.77 -21.70
N ASN A 31 -6.06 -7.52 -21.34
CA ASN A 31 -7.42 -6.98 -21.20
C ASN A 31 -8.19 -6.86 -22.53
N ASP A 32 -7.48 -6.95 -23.65
CA ASP A 32 -7.98 -6.95 -25.02
C ASP A 32 -8.59 -8.29 -25.45
N ILE A 33 -8.19 -9.40 -24.83
CA ILE A 33 -8.68 -10.75 -25.19
C ILE A 33 -9.39 -11.48 -24.03
N THR A 34 -9.26 -11.01 -22.79
CA THR A 34 -9.95 -11.61 -21.65
C THR A 34 -11.43 -11.27 -21.63
N CYS A 35 -12.27 -12.22 -21.19
CA CYS A 35 -13.69 -11.97 -20.94
C CYS A 35 -13.97 -11.15 -19.67
N CYS A 36 -12.97 -11.01 -18.79
CA CYS A 36 -13.09 -10.30 -17.51
C CYS A 36 -11.94 -9.29 -17.36
N PRO A 37 -12.07 -8.08 -17.93
CA PRO A 37 -11.03 -7.06 -17.84
C PRO A 37 -10.65 -6.77 -16.39
N SER A 38 -9.35 -6.82 -16.12
CA SER A 38 -8.76 -6.61 -14.81
C SER A 38 -8.15 -5.21 -14.73
N TYR A 39 -8.72 -4.37 -13.88
CA TYR A 39 -8.27 -2.99 -13.68
C TYR A 39 -7.45 -2.90 -12.41
N THR A 40 -6.28 -2.27 -12.46
CA THR A 40 -5.51 -1.98 -11.25
C THR A 40 -6.30 -1.03 -10.36
N ILE A 41 -6.45 -1.38 -9.09
CA ILE A 41 -7.14 -0.57 -8.09
C ILE A 41 -6.20 -0.20 -6.94
N ARG A 42 -6.31 1.05 -6.49
CA ARG A 42 -5.67 1.54 -5.26
C ARG A 42 -6.62 2.40 -4.44
N CYS A 43 -6.37 2.47 -3.14
CA CYS A 43 -6.97 3.43 -2.21
C CYS A 43 -5.91 4.45 -1.81
N ASP A 44 -6.27 5.72 -1.70
CA ASP A 44 -5.46 6.70 -0.97
C ASP A 44 -5.66 6.43 0.52
N ALA A 45 -4.62 5.93 1.18
CA ALA A 45 -4.68 5.54 2.59
C ALA A 45 -4.74 6.76 3.51
N LEU A 46 -4.08 7.86 3.15
CA LEU A 46 -4.02 9.08 3.97
C LEU A 46 -5.39 9.76 4.03
N GLN A 47 -6.16 9.68 2.94
CA GLN A 47 -7.53 10.19 2.86
C GLN A 47 -8.60 9.12 3.10
N PHE A 48 -8.25 7.94 3.60
CA PHE A 48 -9.21 6.85 3.79
C PHE A 48 -10.32 7.19 4.79
N HIS A 49 -11.56 6.84 4.44
CA HIS A 49 -12.74 7.04 5.29
C HIS A 49 -13.42 5.72 5.67
N LEU A 50 -13.71 5.54 6.96
CA LEU A 50 -14.41 4.37 7.46
C LEU A 50 -15.91 4.35 7.09
N LYS A 51 -16.33 3.29 6.39
CA LYS A 51 -17.74 2.96 6.16
C LYS A 51 -18.35 2.22 7.37
N LYS A 52 -19.68 2.12 7.40
CA LYS A 52 -20.41 1.38 8.45
C LYS A 52 -19.97 -0.09 8.55
N SER A 53 -19.72 -0.75 7.42
CA SER A 53 -19.19 -2.12 7.36
C SER A 53 -17.80 -2.23 8.01
N HIS A 54 -16.88 -1.32 7.69
CA HIS A 54 -15.55 -1.28 8.30
C HIS A 54 -15.62 -1.09 9.83
N LYS A 55 -16.46 -0.15 10.29
CA LYS A 55 -16.68 0.09 11.73
C LYS A 55 -17.25 -1.13 12.44
N ARG A 56 -18.13 -1.90 11.78
CA ARG A 56 -18.68 -3.15 12.31
C ARG A 56 -17.58 -4.19 12.51
N VAL A 57 -16.70 -4.40 11.52
CA VAL A 57 -15.57 -5.34 11.65
C VAL A 57 -14.64 -4.93 12.79
N LEU A 58 -14.27 -3.66 12.89
CA LEU A 58 -13.43 -3.15 13.98
C LEU A 58 -14.09 -3.34 15.36
N LYS A 59 -15.41 -3.09 15.47
CA LYS A 59 -16.15 -3.30 16.71
C LYS A 59 -16.25 -4.79 17.07
N ASN A 60 -16.45 -5.66 16.10
CA ASN A 60 -16.48 -7.11 16.31
C ASN A 60 -15.14 -7.60 16.83
N MET A 61 -14.03 -7.17 16.22
CA MET A 61 -12.68 -7.47 16.70
C MET A 61 -12.49 -6.96 18.13
N TYR A 62 -12.80 -5.68 18.40
CA TYR A 62 -12.70 -5.11 19.74
C TYR A 62 -13.51 -5.90 20.78
N ASN A 63 -14.76 -6.25 20.49
CA ASN A 63 -15.61 -7.00 21.42
C ASN A 63 -15.08 -8.41 21.67
N PHE A 64 -14.56 -9.06 20.63
CA PHE A 64 -13.91 -10.37 20.76
C PHE A 64 -12.66 -10.26 21.63
N LEU A 65 -11.76 -9.31 21.36
CA LEU A 65 -10.55 -9.14 22.14
C LEU A 65 -10.85 -8.72 23.59
N LYS A 66 -11.73 -7.75 23.80
CA LYS A 66 -12.02 -7.23 25.14
C LYS A 66 -12.81 -8.20 26.01
N PHE A 67 -13.83 -8.84 25.44
CA PHE A 67 -14.84 -9.60 26.19
C PHE A 67 -14.95 -11.08 25.78
N GLY A 68 -14.25 -11.53 24.74
CA GLY A 68 -14.44 -12.85 24.13
C GLY A 68 -15.80 -13.02 23.46
N GLN A 69 -16.48 -11.92 23.13
CA GLN A 69 -17.82 -11.96 22.54
C GLN A 69 -17.74 -12.24 21.05
N LEU A 70 -18.42 -13.29 20.62
CA LEU A 70 -18.64 -13.57 19.21
C LEU A 70 -19.70 -12.61 18.63
N PRO A 71 -19.60 -12.21 17.35
CA PRO A 71 -20.64 -11.44 16.69
C PRO A 71 -21.99 -12.15 16.77
N HIS A 72 -23.07 -11.44 17.12
CA HIS A 72 -24.41 -12.01 17.07
C HIS A 72 -24.83 -12.32 15.62
N GLU A 73 -25.00 -13.60 15.31
CA GLU A 73 -25.70 -14.03 14.10
C GLU A 73 -27.17 -13.58 14.20
N LYS A 74 -27.60 -12.68 13.30
CA LYS A 74 -29.03 -12.41 13.16
C LYS A 74 -29.66 -13.61 12.45
N MET A 75 -30.54 -14.36 13.13
CA MET A 75 -31.52 -15.22 12.48
C MET A 75 -32.50 -14.32 11.70
N SER A 76 -32.19 -14.04 10.43
CA SER A 76 -33.15 -13.45 9.49
C SER A 76 -33.84 -14.60 8.75
N HIS A 77 -35.16 -14.72 8.93
CA HIS A 77 -36.04 -15.41 8.00
C HIS A 77 -35.71 -14.96 6.57
N GLN A 78 -35.56 -15.93 5.67
CA GLN A 78 -35.31 -15.73 4.25
C GLN A 78 -36.43 -14.88 3.63
N LYS A 79 -36.17 -13.59 3.43
CA LYS A 79 -36.66 -12.87 2.26
C LYS A 79 -35.43 -12.53 1.46
N GLU A 80 -35.31 -13.17 0.30
CA GLU A 80 -34.22 -12.95 -0.65
C GLU A 80 -34.29 -11.50 -1.14
N ASP A 81 -33.43 -10.66 -0.59
CA ASP A 81 -32.99 -9.43 -1.23
C ASP A 81 -31.72 -9.79 -2.04
N PRO A 82 -31.76 -9.81 -3.39
CA PRO A 82 -30.67 -10.30 -4.22
C PRO A 82 -29.37 -9.49 -4.07
N ASN A 83 -29.41 -8.34 -3.39
CA ASN A 83 -28.25 -7.50 -3.13
C ASN A 83 -27.49 -7.81 -1.83
N ASN A 84 -27.93 -8.81 -1.03
CA ASN A 84 -27.34 -9.06 0.29
C ASN A 84 -27.13 -10.54 0.65
N LEU A 85 -26.81 -11.38 -0.34
CA LEU A 85 -26.44 -12.78 -0.11
C LEU A 85 -25.15 -12.88 0.73
N ARG A 86 -25.23 -13.69 1.79
CA ARG A 86 -24.28 -13.90 2.88
C ARG A 86 -22.85 -14.19 2.41
N ILE A 87 -21.90 -13.47 3.00
CA ILE A 87 -20.52 -13.93 3.25
C ILE A 87 -20.63 -14.46 4.67
N ASP A 88 -20.64 -15.77 4.89
CA ASP A 88 -20.47 -16.44 6.19
C ASP A 88 -21.00 -17.86 5.99
N ASP A 89 -20.12 -18.75 5.55
CA ASP A 89 -20.21 -20.16 5.90
C ASP A 89 -18.79 -20.66 6.22
N HIS A 90 -18.69 -21.78 6.94
CA HIS A 90 -17.48 -22.45 7.47
C HIS A 90 -17.30 -22.33 8.99
N ARG A 91 -17.95 -23.26 9.70
CA ARG A 91 -17.78 -23.62 11.12
C ARG A 91 -17.05 -24.98 11.25
N MET A 92 -16.12 -25.15 12.20
CA MET A 92 -16.22 -26.06 13.38
C MET A 92 -14.87 -26.48 14.05
N PHE A 93 -14.72 -26.06 15.32
CA PHE A 93 -14.27 -26.72 16.59
C PHE A 93 -12.84 -27.29 16.91
N VAL A 94 -12.10 -26.51 17.75
CA VAL A 94 -11.37 -26.70 19.07
C VAL A 94 -10.69 -28.06 19.43
N SER A 95 -9.48 -28.18 20.03
CA SER A 95 -8.95 -27.73 21.36
C SER A 95 -7.40 -27.82 21.50
N GLU A 96 -6.66 -26.77 21.95
CA GLU A 96 -5.98 -26.51 23.28
C GLU A 96 -4.69 -27.35 23.54
N GLU A 97 -3.54 -26.88 24.07
CA GLU A 97 -3.16 -25.67 24.82
C GLU A 97 -1.60 -25.54 25.02
N ASN A 98 -1.14 -24.32 25.36
CA ASN A 98 0.04 -23.92 26.19
C ASN A 98 1.36 -23.30 25.59
N VAL A 99 1.95 -22.35 26.37
CA VAL A 99 2.49 -20.98 26.09
C VAL A 99 3.90 -20.77 26.74
N PRO A 100 4.92 -19.99 26.23
CA PRO A 100 5.12 -18.51 26.44
C PRO A 100 6.02 -17.74 25.41
N PRO A 101 6.42 -16.44 25.57
CA PRO A 101 5.66 -15.17 25.68
C PRO A 101 6.06 -14.01 24.68
N VAL A 102 5.05 -13.25 24.17
CA VAL A 102 4.84 -11.76 24.03
C VAL A 102 5.71 -10.80 23.18
N LEU A 103 5.05 -10.00 22.30
CA LEU A 103 5.19 -8.51 22.18
C LEU A 103 3.87 -7.78 21.75
N SER A 104 3.65 -6.51 22.13
CA SER A 104 2.39 -5.75 21.89
C SER A 104 2.57 -4.35 21.25
N PHE A 105 1.44 -3.75 20.85
CA PHE A 105 1.20 -2.64 19.89
C PHE A 105 1.89 -1.27 20.10
N LYS A 106 2.84 -1.13 21.03
CA LYS A 106 3.64 0.09 21.16
C LYS A 106 4.94 0.09 20.36
N ASN A 107 5.36 -1.04 19.78
CA ASN A 107 6.62 -1.15 19.05
C ASN A 107 6.41 -1.77 17.67
N VAL A 108 6.28 -0.95 16.62
CA VAL A 108 6.82 -1.36 15.32
C VAL A 108 8.30 -1.01 15.36
N ILE A 109 9.13 -1.94 15.82
CA ILE A 109 10.58 -1.84 15.63
C ILE A 109 10.93 -2.90 14.60
N ALA A 110 11.48 -2.46 13.46
CA ALA A 110 12.16 -3.38 12.56
C ALA A 110 13.25 -4.08 13.36
N VAL A 111 13.29 -5.41 13.35
CA VAL A 111 14.45 -6.17 13.84
C VAL A 111 15.63 -5.77 12.95
N GLN A 112 16.36 -4.74 13.37
CA GLN A 112 17.63 -4.33 12.80
C GLN A 112 18.71 -4.90 13.70
N GLN A 113 19.52 -5.79 13.12
CA GLN A 113 20.74 -6.28 13.72
C GLN A 113 21.71 -5.11 13.83
N ASN A 114 22.09 -4.73 15.05
CA ASN A 114 23.33 -4.00 15.27
C ASN A 114 24.26 -4.91 16.07
N GLU A 115 25.42 -5.17 15.47
CA GLU A 115 26.52 -5.92 16.05
C GLU A 115 27.04 -5.25 17.32
N GLU A 116 27.49 -6.07 18.26
CA GLU A 116 27.95 -5.73 19.59
C GLU A 116 29.13 -4.74 19.58
N LYS A 117 29.03 -3.69 20.43
CA LYS A 117 30.16 -3.23 21.26
C LYS A 117 29.66 -2.82 22.63
N THR A 118 29.90 -3.71 23.60
CA THR A 118 29.91 -3.45 25.05
C THR A 118 30.78 -2.26 25.42
N LYS A 119 30.27 -1.36 26.29
CA LYS A 119 30.89 -1.02 27.58
C LYS A 119 29.98 -0.12 28.44
N ASN A 120 29.94 -0.52 29.71
CA ASN A 120 29.28 0.06 30.88
C ASN A 120 29.39 1.59 31.00
N GLN A 121 28.30 2.26 31.39
CA GLN A 121 28.25 2.96 32.68
C GLN A 121 26.83 3.35 33.07
N THR A 122 26.49 2.95 34.29
CA THR A 122 25.41 3.40 35.15
C THR A 122 25.39 4.93 35.29
N ASN A 123 24.20 5.54 35.28
CA ASN A 123 23.77 6.35 36.42
C ASN A 123 22.28 6.71 36.38
N ILE A 124 21.69 6.45 37.55
CA ILE A 124 20.46 6.98 38.14
C ILE A 124 20.47 8.51 38.05
N TYR A 125 19.34 9.15 37.76
CA TYR A 125 18.72 10.13 38.67
C TYR A 125 17.32 10.55 38.22
N GLN A 126 16.59 10.84 39.28
CA GLN A 126 15.19 11.07 39.51
C GLN A 126 14.86 12.56 39.33
N THR A 127 13.56 12.82 39.17
CA THR A 127 12.80 14.07 39.24
C THR A 127 13.51 15.34 39.74
N ASP A 128 13.23 16.50 39.11
CA ASP A 128 12.33 17.50 39.72
C ASP A 128 12.13 18.76 38.86
N CYS A 129 10.97 19.36 39.10
CA CYS A 129 10.47 20.61 38.56
C CYS A 129 11.20 21.80 39.19
N PHE A 130 11.43 22.89 38.44
CA PHE A 130 11.45 24.25 38.98
C PHE A 130 11.08 25.28 37.90
N SER A 131 10.15 26.14 38.26
CA SER A 131 9.74 27.38 37.60
C SER A 131 10.70 28.53 37.95
N ASP A 132 10.90 29.49 37.05
CA ASP A 132 10.59 30.92 37.25
C ASP A 132 11.15 31.84 36.14
N GLU A 133 10.22 32.61 35.57
CA GLU A 133 10.19 34.03 35.16
C GLU A 133 11.35 34.79 34.44
N VAL A 134 10.96 35.36 33.27
CA VAL A 134 11.08 36.78 32.80
C VAL A 134 12.50 37.30 32.44
N SER A 135 12.86 37.68 31.20
CA SER A 135 12.42 38.87 30.43
C SER A 135 13.16 39.01 29.07
N SER A 136 12.48 39.64 28.08
CA SER A 136 12.93 40.47 26.91
C SER A 136 14.13 39.98 26.03
N SER A 137 14.15 40.03 24.69
CA SER A 137 13.64 40.99 23.69
C SER A 137 13.83 40.44 22.25
N SER A 138 12.89 40.80 21.35
CA SER A 138 12.98 41.01 19.87
C SER A 138 14.13 40.40 19.06
N THR A 139 13.93 39.62 17.97
CA THR A 139 13.42 40.10 16.65
C THR A 139 13.22 38.95 15.64
N LYS A 140 12.03 38.92 15.02
CA LYS A 140 11.69 38.64 13.60
C LYS A 140 12.55 37.68 12.73
N ASN A 141 11.96 36.56 12.29
CA ASN A 141 11.41 36.37 10.92
C ASN A 141 11.20 34.87 10.59
N THR A 142 9.94 34.45 10.44
CA THR A 142 9.56 33.18 9.78
C THR A 142 8.39 33.44 8.80
N PRO A 143 8.38 32.77 7.63
CA PRO A 143 7.34 32.95 6.63
C PRO A 143 6.14 32.05 6.92
N SER A 144 4.97 32.68 7.12
CA SER A 144 3.68 32.01 7.31
C SER A 144 3.07 31.61 5.97
N THR A 145 2.82 30.31 5.84
CA THR A 145 2.07 29.69 4.75
C THR A 145 0.57 29.95 4.97
N SER A 146 -0.06 30.51 3.95
CA SER A 146 -1.47 30.91 3.90
C SER A 146 -2.41 29.69 3.84
N HIS A 147 -3.21 29.49 4.88
CA HIS A 147 -4.44 28.69 4.79
C HIS A 147 -5.61 29.63 4.51
N THR A 148 -6.16 29.47 3.31
CA THR A 148 -7.24 30.26 2.71
C THR A 148 -8.52 30.18 3.55
N LEU A 149 -8.87 31.29 4.19
CA LEU A 149 -10.19 31.57 4.75
C LEU A 149 -11.14 31.94 3.60
N ASN A 150 -12.12 31.08 3.31
CA ASN A 150 -13.27 31.49 2.49
C ASN A 150 -14.28 32.24 3.37
N THR A 151 -14.03 33.52 3.58
CA THR A 151 -15.06 34.54 3.83
C THR A 151 -15.73 34.90 2.50
N PRO A 152 -17.06 35.09 2.43
CA PRO A 152 -17.64 35.81 1.30
C PRO A 152 -17.19 37.27 1.38
N ASN A 153 -16.53 37.75 0.34
CA ASN A 153 -16.15 39.16 0.16
C ASN A 153 -17.38 40.07 0.32
N ASN A 154 -17.36 40.93 1.32
CA ASN A 154 -18.01 42.24 1.27
C ASN A 154 -16.97 43.22 0.76
N ASN A 155 -17.07 43.59 -0.51
CA ASN A 155 -16.61 44.84 -1.08
C ASN A 155 -17.41 45.04 -2.37
N ASP A 156 -18.63 45.54 -2.20
CA ASP A 156 -19.36 46.32 -3.20
C ASP A 156 -20.43 47.11 -2.47
N ASP A 157 -19.99 48.19 -1.80
CA ASP A 157 -20.85 49.32 -1.43
C ASP A 157 -20.26 50.57 -2.08
N ASN A 158 -20.63 50.79 -3.34
CA ASN A 158 -21.19 52.08 -3.74
C ASN A 158 -21.82 51.95 -5.12
N LYS A 159 -23.07 51.50 -5.13
CA LYS A 159 -24.08 51.90 -6.13
C LYS A 159 -25.45 51.57 -5.56
N ASN A 160 -26.23 52.63 -5.35
CA ASN A 160 -27.69 52.56 -5.21
C ASN A 160 -28.25 51.64 -6.30
N VAL A 161 -28.81 50.50 -5.91
CA VAL A 161 -29.63 49.69 -6.79
C VAL A 161 -31.00 49.57 -6.14
N GLU A 162 -31.94 50.24 -6.80
CA GLU A 162 -33.37 50.20 -6.52
C GLU A 162 -33.88 48.76 -6.37
N PHE A 163 -34.82 48.59 -5.45
CA PHE A 163 -35.59 47.38 -5.25
C PHE A 163 -36.25 46.94 -6.58
N GLN A 164 -35.78 45.83 -7.15
CA GLN A 164 -36.57 45.05 -8.10
C GLN A 164 -36.92 43.68 -7.53
N ASN A 165 -38.22 43.42 -7.54
CA ASN A 165 -38.90 42.21 -7.09
C ASN A 165 -38.39 40.96 -7.83
N GLY A 166 -37.72 40.05 -7.11
CA GLY A 166 -37.34 38.73 -7.61
C GLY A 166 -37.12 37.73 -6.48
N SER A 167 -38.06 36.81 -6.28
CA SER A 167 -38.05 35.77 -5.24
C SER A 167 -36.92 34.75 -5.45
N HIS A 168 -35.75 35.00 -4.88
CA HIS A 168 -34.72 33.98 -4.71
C HIS A 168 -34.79 33.39 -3.30
N LYS A 169 -35.27 32.14 -3.21
CA LYS A 169 -35.34 31.38 -1.96
C LYS A 169 -33.93 31.23 -1.37
N ILE A 170 -33.63 32.03 -0.35
CA ILE A 170 -32.40 31.95 0.46
C ILE A 170 -32.11 30.49 0.84
N LYS A 171 -30.87 30.00 0.71
CA LYS A 171 -30.51 28.62 1.09
C LYS A 171 -30.86 28.37 2.57
N ALA A 172 -31.43 27.21 2.90
CA ALA A 172 -31.91 26.93 4.27
C ALA A 172 -30.83 27.07 5.36
N HIS A 173 -29.57 26.77 5.04
CA HIS A 173 -28.45 27.01 5.95
C HIS A 173 -28.24 28.50 6.25
N LEU A 174 -28.31 29.35 5.22
CA LEU A 174 -28.14 30.80 5.36
C LEU A 174 -29.29 31.40 6.18
N ARG A 175 -30.54 30.96 5.95
CA ARG A 175 -31.70 31.37 6.79
C ARG A 175 -31.49 31.02 8.27
N ARG A 176 -31.04 29.80 8.56
CA ARG A 176 -30.76 29.37 9.95
C ARG A 176 -29.63 30.18 10.58
N TRP A 177 -28.64 30.59 9.80
CA TRP A 177 -27.54 31.42 10.28
C TRP A 177 -28.00 32.85 10.61
N LEU A 178 -28.75 33.48 9.71
CA LEU A 178 -29.30 34.82 9.92
C LEU A 178 -30.22 34.86 11.14
N ALA A 179 -31.14 33.89 11.26
CA ALA A 179 -32.00 33.78 12.45
C ALA A 179 -31.18 33.59 13.75
N LYS A 180 -30.04 32.89 13.67
CA LYS A 180 -29.16 32.72 14.83
C LYS A 180 -28.46 34.03 15.20
N GLN A 181 -27.99 34.80 14.22
CA GLN A 181 -27.40 36.12 14.45
C GLN A 181 -28.43 37.08 15.06
N GLU A 182 -29.65 37.10 14.55
CA GLU A 182 -30.72 37.95 15.09
C GLU A 182 -31.06 37.59 16.55
N HIS A 183 -31.17 36.30 16.84
CA HIS A 183 -31.34 35.84 18.22
C HIS A 183 -30.18 36.26 19.15
N LEU A 184 -28.94 36.25 18.65
CA LEU A 184 -27.78 36.72 19.42
C LEU A 184 -27.81 38.25 19.62
N ARG A 185 -28.32 39.03 18.65
CA ARG A 185 -28.53 40.49 18.81
C ARG A 185 -29.58 40.82 19.87
N HIS A 186 -30.73 40.15 19.83
CA HIS A 186 -31.74 40.30 20.89
C HIS A 186 -31.20 39.91 22.27
N ARG A 187 -30.41 38.83 22.34
CA ARG A 187 -29.76 38.41 23.59
C ARG A 187 -28.72 39.41 24.07
N SER A 188 -27.95 40.02 23.16
CA SER A 188 -27.00 41.10 23.44
C SER A 188 -27.68 42.28 24.13
N LEU A 189 -28.80 42.75 23.58
CA LEU A 189 -29.61 43.82 24.18
C LEU A 189 -30.19 43.41 25.54
N LYS A 190 -30.71 42.18 25.67
CA LYS A 190 -31.34 41.70 26.92
C LYS A 190 -30.34 41.49 28.07
N GLU A 191 -29.16 40.97 27.76
CA GLU A 191 -28.12 40.66 28.77
C GLU A 191 -27.14 41.83 29.00
N ASN A 192 -27.31 42.94 28.29
CA ASN A 192 -26.38 44.08 28.27
C ASN A 192 -24.91 43.65 28.00
N ARG A 193 -24.72 42.71 27.07
CA ARG A 193 -23.42 42.19 26.64
C ARG A 193 -23.19 42.50 25.18
N SER A 194 -21.94 42.72 24.76
CA SER A 194 -21.60 42.93 23.35
C SER A 194 -21.99 41.72 22.48
N PHE A 195 -22.62 41.99 21.33
CA PHE A 195 -22.95 40.99 20.33
C PHE A 195 -21.73 40.18 19.89
N GLU A 196 -20.57 40.83 19.76
CA GLU A 196 -19.32 40.21 19.31
C GLU A 196 -18.86 39.10 20.28
N ILE A 197 -18.99 39.34 21.59
CA ILE A 197 -18.66 38.37 22.63
C ILE A 197 -19.60 37.16 22.55
N LEU A 198 -20.91 37.39 22.38
CA LEU A 198 -21.89 36.31 22.25
C LEU A 198 -21.70 35.48 20.96
N LEU A 199 -21.24 36.12 19.88
CA LEU A 199 -20.91 35.49 18.62
C LEU A 199 -19.66 34.61 18.76
N GLN A 200 -18.62 35.11 19.44
CA GLN A 200 -17.41 34.35 19.75
C GLN A 200 -17.71 33.12 20.61
N GLU A 201 -18.48 33.27 21.69
CA GLU A 201 -18.94 32.14 22.52
C GLU A 201 -19.74 31.11 21.71
N TYR A 202 -20.51 31.56 20.72
CA TYR A 202 -21.22 30.64 19.82
C TYR A 202 -20.25 29.87 18.94
N TYR A 203 -19.22 30.52 18.37
CA TYR A 203 -18.20 29.85 17.58
C TYR A 203 -17.43 28.83 18.41
N GLU A 204 -17.03 29.17 19.63
CA GLU A 204 -16.37 28.24 20.55
C GLU A 204 -17.25 27.04 20.91
N ARG A 205 -18.53 27.26 21.23
CA ARG A 205 -19.50 26.17 21.48
C ARG A 205 -19.73 25.33 20.24
N ARG A 206 -19.75 25.94 19.05
CA ARG A 206 -19.85 25.20 17.78
C ARG A 206 -18.62 24.35 17.56
N GLN A 207 -17.41 24.89 17.78
CA GLN A 207 -16.16 24.15 17.65
C GLN A 207 -16.12 22.97 18.63
N LYS A 208 -16.40 23.18 19.91
CA LYS A 208 -16.51 22.10 20.91
C LYS A 208 -17.51 21.02 20.51
N ARG A 209 -18.66 21.38 19.92
CA ARG A 209 -19.63 20.41 19.38
C ARG A 209 -19.11 19.68 18.16
N LEU A 210 -18.39 20.34 17.26
CA LEU A 210 -17.79 19.72 16.08
C LEU A 210 -16.68 18.75 16.49
N ASP A 211 -15.84 19.12 17.46
CA ASP A 211 -14.78 18.27 17.99
C ASP A 211 -15.37 17.05 18.72
N LYS A 212 -16.39 17.25 19.55
CA LYS A 212 -17.11 16.15 20.23
C LYS A 212 -17.78 15.18 19.25
N ASN A 213 -18.28 15.69 18.12
CA ASN A 213 -18.96 14.88 17.10
C ASN A 213 -18.04 14.51 15.92
N LYS A 214 -16.73 14.73 16.05
CA LYS A 214 -15.77 14.38 15.00
C LYS A 214 -15.83 12.86 14.78
N PRO A 215 -15.97 12.39 13.53
CA PRO A 215 -16.03 10.97 13.27
C PRO A 215 -14.70 10.31 13.67
N LYS A 216 -14.80 9.24 14.46
CA LYS A 216 -13.64 8.40 14.81
C LYS A 216 -12.93 7.94 13.54
N GLN A 217 -11.61 8.14 13.51
CA GLN A 217 -10.68 7.66 12.51
C GLN A 217 -10.35 6.19 12.76
N ILE A 218 -9.69 5.54 11.81
CA ILE A 218 -9.27 4.14 11.95
C ILE A 218 -8.36 3.93 13.15
N GLU A 219 -7.43 4.86 13.39
CA GLU A 219 -6.51 4.79 14.53
C GLU A 219 -7.25 4.79 15.87
N ASP A 220 -8.35 5.54 16.00
CA ASP A 220 -9.12 5.60 17.25
C ASP A 220 -9.75 4.26 17.61
N PHE A 221 -10.11 3.43 16.62
CA PHE A 221 -10.60 2.07 16.87
C PHE A 221 -9.45 1.14 17.23
N LEU A 222 -8.36 1.19 16.46
CA LEU A 222 -7.22 0.28 16.64
C LEU A 222 -6.49 0.52 17.96
N GLN A 223 -6.39 1.78 18.42
CA GLN A 223 -5.80 2.15 19.72
C GLN A 223 -6.68 1.76 20.90
N SER A 224 -7.97 1.48 20.68
CA SER A 224 -8.88 1.04 21.73
C SER A 224 -8.81 -0.47 21.99
N GLU A 225 -8.16 -1.24 21.11
CA GLU A 225 -7.99 -2.67 21.30
C GLU A 225 -7.13 -2.96 22.54
N PRO A 226 -7.48 -3.98 23.35
CA PRO A 226 -6.78 -4.26 24.59
C PRO A 226 -5.34 -4.71 24.34
N ASN A 227 -4.41 -4.21 25.16
CA ASN A 227 -3.07 -4.76 25.25
C ASN A 227 -3.07 -6.07 26.06
N LYS A 228 -1.90 -6.71 26.13
CA LYS A 228 -1.69 -7.89 26.97
C LYS A 228 -2.15 -7.61 28.41
N GLY A 229 -3.09 -8.42 28.91
CA GLY A 229 -3.64 -8.31 30.27
C GLY A 229 -4.79 -7.31 30.42
N GLU A 230 -5.16 -6.55 29.38
CA GLU A 230 -6.26 -5.57 29.46
C GLU A 230 -7.60 -6.13 28.97
N GLY A 231 -7.61 -7.26 28.25
CA GLY A 231 -8.80 -7.89 27.69
C GLY A 231 -8.77 -9.41 27.86
N LYS A 232 -9.82 -10.07 27.39
CA LYS A 232 -9.86 -11.54 27.34
C LYS A 232 -8.83 -12.11 26.35
N HIS A 233 -8.63 -11.41 25.25
CA HIS A 233 -7.57 -11.68 24.28
C HIS A 233 -6.87 -10.38 23.88
N PHE A 234 -5.69 -10.49 23.28
CA PHE A 234 -5.02 -9.39 22.57
C PHE A 234 -4.52 -9.86 21.20
N ILE A 235 -4.29 -8.92 20.29
CA ILE A 235 -3.73 -9.21 18.97
C ILE A 235 -2.32 -8.62 18.86
N GLU A 236 -1.36 -9.45 18.52
CA GLU A 236 0.01 -9.08 18.23
C GLU A 236 0.24 -9.14 16.70
N ILE A 237 0.78 -8.07 16.11
CA ILE A 237 1.13 -8.05 14.68
C ILE A 237 2.65 -8.11 14.54
N ARG A 238 3.15 -9.12 13.81
CA ARG A 238 4.58 -9.30 13.51
C ARG A 238 4.81 -9.08 12.02
N LEU A 239 5.80 -8.26 11.67
CA LEU A 239 6.16 -7.99 10.28
C LEU A 239 7.45 -8.74 9.93
N ILE A 240 7.32 -9.85 9.19
CA ILE A 240 8.42 -10.76 8.90
C ILE A 240 8.87 -10.58 7.45
N ARG A 241 10.13 -10.20 7.23
CA ARG A 241 10.68 -10.04 5.87
C ARG A 241 10.88 -11.40 5.22
N THR A 242 10.35 -11.61 4.03
CA THR A 242 10.45 -12.94 3.38
C THR A 242 11.84 -13.22 2.82
N SER A 243 12.63 -12.19 2.51
CA SER A 243 13.96 -12.30 1.90
C SER A 243 15.12 -12.37 2.91
N SER A 244 14.87 -12.52 4.22
CA SER A 244 15.91 -12.55 5.26
C SER A 244 15.73 -13.76 6.19
N PRO A 245 16.20 -14.95 5.79
CA PRO A 245 16.03 -16.19 6.56
C PRO A 245 17.01 -16.31 7.75
N THR A 246 17.61 -15.21 8.21
CA THR A 246 18.67 -15.20 9.23
C THR A 246 18.15 -15.30 10.67
N ASP A 247 16.83 -15.26 10.87
CA ASP A 247 16.22 -15.43 12.19
C ASP A 247 16.08 -16.93 12.49
N ILE A 248 16.58 -17.35 13.66
CA ILE A 248 16.53 -18.73 14.17
C ILE A 248 15.12 -19.33 14.10
N ASP A 249 14.07 -18.50 14.26
CA ASP A 249 12.67 -18.92 14.23
C ASP A 249 11.98 -18.68 12.88
N TYR A 250 12.70 -18.18 11.86
CA TYR A 250 12.12 -17.88 10.55
C TYR A 250 11.44 -19.11 9.94
N GLU A 251 12.14 -20.24 9.88
CA GLU A 251 11.62 -21.45 9.21
C GLU A 251 10.37 -21.98 9.92
N SER A 252 10.40 -22.04 11.25
CA SER A 252 9.26 -22.46 12.08
C SER A 252 8.04 -21.56 11.86
N ARG A 253 8.22 -20.23 11.81
CA ARG A 253 7.12 -19.28 11.57
C ARG A 253 6.56 -19.37 10.16
N ILE A 254 7.39 -19.58 9.14
CA ILE A 254 6.93 -19.76 7.76
C ILE A 254 6.21 -21.10 7.57
N LYS A 255 6.64 -22.17 8.27
CA LYS A 255 5.89 -23.44 8.34
C LYS A 255 4.51 -23.26 8.97
N LEU A 256 4.40 -22.44 10.03
CA LEU A 256 3.10 -22.11 10.62
C LEU A 256 2.22 -21.32 9.64
N SER A 257 2.78 -20.34 8.91
CA SER A 257 2.07 -19.66 7.82
C SER A 257 1.57 -20.66 6.76
N HIS A 258 2.39 -21.63 6.35
CA HIS A 258 1.97 -22.64 5.37
C HIS A 258 0.80 -23.49 5.86
N LYS A 259 0.80 -23.89 7.14
CA LYS A 259 -0.32 -24.62 7.74
C LYS A 259 -1.62 -23.82 7.63
N ILE A 260 -1.62 -22.52 7.93
CA ILE A 260 -2.81 -21.68 7.78
C ILE A 260 -3.20 -21.52 6.32
N TYR A 261 -2.22 -21.34 5.42
CA TYR A 261 -2.48 -21.27 3.98
C TYR A 261 -3.18 -22.53 3.48
N GLU A 262 -2.70 -23.72 3.84
CA GLU A 262 -3.31 -25.01 3.47
C GLU A 262 -4.77 -25.07 3.96
N GLN A 263 -5.01 -24.78 5.24
CA GLN A 263 -6.36 -24.75 5.79
C GLN A 263 -7.26 -23.74 5.07
N TYR A 264 -6.73 -22.56 4.77
CA TYR A 264 -7.46 -21.51 4.07
C TYR A 264 -7.81 -21.92 2.63
N GLN A 265 -6.86 -22.48 1.87
CA GLN A 265 -7.14 -22.93 0.49
C GLN A 265 -8.22 -24.02 0.48
N ILE A 266 -8.09 -25.02 1.35
CA ILE A 266 -9.05 -26.14 1.41
C ILE A 266 -10.44 -25.64 1.82
N HIS A 267 -10.56 -24.82 2.86
CA HIS A 267 -11.87 -24.46 3.42
C HIS A 267 -12.53 -23.28 2.71
N ILE A 268 -11.76 -22.34 2.17
CA ILE A 268 -12.32 -21.11 1.57
C ILE A 268 -12.31 -21.17 0.04
N HIS A 269 -11.32 -21.84 -0.55
CA HIS A 269 -11.19 -21.97 -2.00
C HIS A 269 -11.64 -23.32 -2.55
N ASN A 270 -11.87 -24.32 -1.68
CA ASN A 270 -12.17 -25.71 -2.06
C ASN A 270 -11.08 -26.31 -2.96
N ASP A 271 -9.83 -25.90 -2.75
CA ASP A 271 -8.68 -26.48 -3.42
C ASP A 271 -8.37 -27.87 -2.83
N ASP A 272 -7.86 -28.77 -3.66
CA ASP A 272 -7.41 -30.08 -3.22
C ASP A 272 -6.17 -29.96 -2.31
N LYS A 273 -6.05 -30.86 -1.33
CA LYS A 273 -4.93 -30.82 -0.37
C LYS A 273 -3.59 -31.03 -1.07
N GLU A 274 -3.59 -31.88 -2.09
CA GLU A 274 -2.44 -32.20 -2.94
C GLU A 274 -1.94 -30.96 -3.69
N ASP A 275 -2.82 -30.00 -3.95
CA ASP A 275 -2.50 -28.75 -4.63
C ASP A 275 -1.91 -27.69 -3.68
N CYS A 276 -2.00 -27.88 -2.37
CA CYS A 276 -1.58 -26.95 -1.32
C CYS A 276 -0.14 -27.17 -0.83
N THR A 277 0.75 -27.63 -1.72
CA THR A 277 2.11 -28.05 -1.36
C THR A 277 2.98 -26.92 -0.79
N TRP A 278 3.97 -27.31 0.01
CA TRP A 278 4.99 -26.41 0.56
C TRP A 278 5.75 -25.67 -0.55
N GLU A 279 6.10 -26.36 -1.64
CA GLU A 279 6.83 -25.78 -2.77
C GLU A 279 6.00 -24.72 -3.47
N ARG A 280 4.70 -24.97 -3.66
CA ARG A 280 3.77 -24.01 -4.25
C ARG A 280 3.62 -22.77 -3.37
N PHE A 281 3.43 -22.98 -2.06
CA PHE A 281 3.37 -21.91 -1.07
C PHE A 281 4.65 -21.07 -1.08
N GLN A 282 5.82 -21.71 -1.02
CA GLN A 282 7.10 -21.01 -1.07
C GLN A 282 7.27 -20.23 -2.37
N ARG A 283 6.96 -20.86 -3.51
CA ARG A 283 7.10 -20.26 -4.83
C ARG A 283 6.24 -19.02 -5.00
N PHE A 284 5.01 -19.02 -4.50
CA PHE A 284 4.07 -17.92 -4.74
C PHE A 284 4.02 -16.87 -3.64
N LEU A 285 4.22 -17.26 -2.37
CA LEU A 285 3.97 -16.39 -1.22
C LEU A 285 5.21 -16.08 -0.37
N VAL A 286 6.32 -16.82 -0.53
CA VAL A 286 7.54 -16.60 0.26
C VAL A 286 8.66 -16.00 -0.60
N LYS A 287 9.05 -16.71 -1.67
CA LYS A 287 10.11 -16.26 -2.58
C LYS A 287 9.74 -14.90 -3.17
N SER A 288 10.68 -13.97 -3.21
CA SER A 288 10.47 -12.65 -3.78
C SER A 288 11.67 -12.22 -4.62
N PRO A 289 11.44 -11.62 -5.81
CA PRO A 289 12.52 -11.04 -6.60
C PRO A 289 12.89 -9.64 -6.10
N LEU A 290 12.12 -9.08 -5.15
CA LEU A 290 12.27 -7.69 -4.75
C LEU A 290 13.57 -7.45 -4.00
N VAL A 291 14.38 -6.57 -4.56
CA VAL A 291 15.62 -6.07 -3.96
C VAL A 291 15.55 -4.56 -3.81
N LEU A 292 16.35 -4.02 -2.92
CA LEU A 292 16.52 -2.58 -2.84
C LEU A 292 17.16 -2.03 -4.11
N ASP A 293 16.88 -0.76 -4.37
CA ASP A 293 17.66 0.06 -5.28
C ASP A 293 19.09 0.25 -4.71
N ASP A 294 20.06 0.67 -5.54
CA ASP A 294 21.49 0.79 -5.18
C ASP A 294 21.80 1.98 -4.23
N PHE A 295 20.92 2.27 -3.28
CA PHE A 295 21.12 3.29 -2.24
C PHE A 295 21.34 2.63 -0.89
N GLU A 296 22.22 3.21 -0.06
CA GLU A 296 22.46 2.70 1.29
C GLU A 296 21.20 2.86 2.16
N TRP A 297 20.69 1.74 2.68
CA TRP A 297 19.59 1.74 3.64
C TRP A 297 20.12 2.04 5.04
N ASN A 298 20.33 3.32 5.34
CA ASN A 298 20.82 3.79 6.64
C ASN A 298 19.70 4.42 7.48
N SER A 299 18.47 3.90 7.34
CA SER A 299 17.27 4.46 7.95
C SER A 299 16.67 3.54 9.01
N THR A 300 16.07 4.14 10.05
CA THR A 300 15.24 3.43 11.04
C THR A 300 13.88 3.02 10.47
N SER A 301 13.56 3.44 9.25
CA SER A 301 12.33 3.06 8.55
C SER A 301 12.36 1.59 8.13
N PRO A 302 11.18 0.95 7.96
CA PRO A 302 11.12 -0.41 7.43
C PRO A 302 11.64 -0.47 6.01
N MET A 303 12.50 -1.43 5.74
CA MET A 303 13.07 -1.65 4.41
C MET A 303 11.99 -1.92 3.36
N PHE A 304 12.17 -1.43 2.14
CA PHE A 304 11.30 -1.86 1.04
C PHE A 304 11.56 -3.34 0.68
N GLY A 305 10.52 -4.00 0.18
CA GLY A 305 10.53 -5.42 -0.16
C GLY A 305 9.28 -6.15 0.29
N SER A 306 9.38 -7.48 0.38
CA SER A 306 8.26 -8.37 0.66
C SER A 306 8.22 -8.85 2.10
N TYR A 307 7.01 -8.91 2.65
CA TYR A 307 6.76 -9.24 4.04
C TYR A 307 5.55 -10.15 4.22
N HIS A 308 5.60 -10.99 5.25
CA HIS A 308 4.43 -11.57 5.89
C HIS A 308 4.07 -10.72 7.09
N GLN A 309 2.94 -10.01 7.02
CA GLN A 309 2.31 -9.37 8.16
C GLN A 309 1.45 -10.41 8.87
N GLN A 310 1.97 -10.95 9.96
CA GLN A 310 1.38 -12.03 10.73
C GLN A 310 0.55 -11.49 11.90
N TYR A 311 -0.62 -12.10 12.15
CA TYR A 311 -1.58 -11.71 13.18
C TYR A 311 -1.71 -12.83 14.21
N TRP A 312 -1.16 -12.60 15.40
CA TRP A 312 -1.05 -13.56 16.48
C TRP A 312 -2.05 -13.24 17.59
N LEU A 313 -2.99 -14.14 17.83
CA LEU A 313 -3.90 -14.09 18.95
C LEU A 313 -3.14 -14.54 20.21
N ASP A 314 -3.19 -13.69 21.23
CA ASP A 314 -2.54 -13.87 22.53
C ASP A 314 -1.01 -14.08 22.47
N GLY A 315 -0.40 -13.72 21.34
CA GLY A 315 1.03 -13.91 21.08
C GLY A 315 1.44 -15.34 20.73
N GLU A 316 0.47 -16.27 20.71
CA GLU A 316 0.72 -17.72 20.60
C GLU A 316 0.13 -18.33 19.33
N LYS A 317 -1.10 -17.97 18.98
CA LYS A 317 -1.81 -18.58 17.85
C LYS A 317 -1.82 -17.63 16.66
N LEU A 318 -1.12 -18.01 15.59
CA LEU A 318 -1.23 -17.30 14.32
C LEU A 318 -2.63 -17.54 13.73
N ILE A 319 -3.37 -16.46 13.47
CA ILE A 319 -4.76 -16.52 12.96
C ILE A 319 -4.91 -15.90 11.57
N ALA A 320 -3.98 -15.04 11.12
CA ALA A 320 -3.98 -14.50 9.76
C ALA A 320 -2.58 -14.11 9.30
N VAL A 321 -2.39 -14.08 7.98
CA VAL A 321 -1.18 -13.58 7.34
C VAL A 321 -1.55 -12.77 6.10
N GLY A 322 -1.11 -11.51 6.08
CA GLY A 322 -1.09 -10.67 4.88
C GLY A 322 0.29 -10.76 4.22
N VAL A 323 0.33 -11.18 2.96
CA VAL A 323 1.53 -11.12 2.11
C VAL A 323 1.53 -9.74 1.46
N ILE A 324 2.49 -8.90 1.83
CA ILE A 324 2.54 -7.50 1.43
C ILE A 324 3.87 -7.13 0.81
N ASP A 325 3.85 -6.16 -0.09
CA ASP A 325 5.04 -5.48 -0.60
C ASP A 325 5.05 -4.03 -0.14
N LEU A 326 6.14 -3.61 0.50
CA LEU A 326 6.44 -2.21 0.75
C LEU A 326 7.25 -1.68 -0.43
N LEU A 327 6.67 -0.74 -1.18
CA LEU A 327 7.24 -0.11 -2.37
C LEU A 327 7.31 1.41 -2.18
N PRO A 328 8.14 2.14 -2.95
CA PRO A 328 8.36 3.57 -2.76
C PRO A 328 7.10 4.46 -2.66
N ARG A 329 5.98 4.05 -3.27
CA ARG A 329 4.74 4.85 -3.24
C ARG A 329 3.55 4.14 -2.59
N CYS A 330 3.69 2.87 -2.24
CA CYS A 330 2.56 2.10 -1.76
C CYS A 330 2.91 0.88 -0.92
N LEU A 331 1.94 0.47 -0.09
CA LEU A 331 1.83 -0.90 0.37
C LEU A 331 0.92 -1.65 -0.60
N SER A 332 1.41 -2.73 -1.19
CA SER A 332 0.63 -3.62 -2.04
C SER A 332 0.25 -4.89 -1.29
N SER A 333 -1.06 -5.10 -1.11
CA SER A 333 -1.61 -6.34 -0.57
C SER A 333 -1.62 -7.40 -1.67
N VAL A 334 -0.66 -8.33 -1.62
CA VAL A 334 -0.44 -9.36 -2.64
C VAL A 334 -1.42 -10.51 -2.44
N TYR A 335 -1.54 -10.99 -1.20
CA TYR A 335 -2.41 -12.11 -0.85
C TYR A 335 -2.73 -12.08 0.64
N VAL A 336 -3.87 -12.64 1.03
CA VAL A 336 -4.24 -12.81 2.44
C VAL A 336 -4.82 -14.19 2.64
N PHE A 337 -4.44 -14.84 3.74
CA PHE A 337 -5.00 -16.11 4.19
C PHE A 337 -5.11 -16.10 5.71
N TYR A 338 -6.08 -16.83 6.25
CA TYR A 338 -6.38 -16.83 7.67
C TYR A 338 -6.95 -18.17 8.13
N ASP A 339 -6.87 -18.42 9.44
CA ASP A 339 -7.46 -19.61 10.06
C ASP A 339 -8.99 -19.52 9.95
N PRO A 340 -9.65 -20.43 9.21
CA PRO A 340 -11.11 -20.39 9.00
C PRO A 340 -11.92 -20.40 10.29
N ASN A 341 -11.36 -20.90 11.39
CA ASN A 341 -12.01 -20.87 12.71
C ASN A 341 -12.29 -19.46 13.23
N TYR A 342 -11.62 -18.45 12.68
CA TYR A 342 -11.81 -17.03 13.03
C TYR A 342 -12.51 -16.24 11.92
N SER A 343 -13.19 -16.92 10.98
CA SER A 343 -13.97 -16.31 9.90
C SER A 343 -14.97 -15.26 10.40
N PHE A 344 -15.58 -15.49 11.57
CA PHE A 344 -16.52 -14.58 12.23
C PHE A 344 -15.92 -13.18 12.49
N LEU A 345 -14.59 -13.05 12.59
CA LEU A 345 -13.89 -11.75 12.75
C LEU A 345 -13.72 -10.99 11.43
N HIS A 346 -14.10 -11.57 10.30
CA HIS A 346 -13.97 -10.99 8.97
C HIS A 346 -12.51 -10.57 8.68
N LEU A 347 -11.57 -11.49 8.92
CA LEU A 347 -10.14 -11.22 8.91
C LEU A 347 -9.62 -10.62 7.60
N GLY A 348 -10.22 -10.95 6.45
CA GLY A 348 -9.88 -10.31 5.18
C GLY A 348 -10.13 -8.78 5.17
N THR A 349 -11.21 -8.31 5.81
CA THR A 349 -11.47 -6.87 5.94
C THR A 349 -10.61 -6.24 7.02
N TYR A 350 -10.46 -6.93 8.16
CA TYR A 350 -9.68 -6.43 9.29
C TYR A 350 -8.20 -6.21 8.93
N THR A 351 -7.58 -7.19 8.25
CA THR A 351 -6.19 -7.09 7.77
C THR A 351 -6.01 -5.93 6.78
N ALA A 352 -6.92 -5.76 5.82
CA ALA A 352 -6.89 -4.60 4.91
C ALA A 352 -6.97 -3.24 5.64
N LEU A 353 -7.80 -3.16 6.71
CA LEU A 353 -7.87 -1.96 7.55
C LEU A 353 -6.56 -1.74 8.32
N ARG A 354 -5.95 -2.79 8.84
CA ARG A 354 -4.64 -2.74 9.51
C ARG A 354 -3.52 -2.32 8.55
N GLU A 355 -3.52 -2.81 7.32
CA GLU A 355 -2.59 -2.40 6.25
C GLU A 355 -2.75 -0.92 5.90
N ILE A 356 -3.98 -0.40 5.77
CA ILE A 356 -4.24 1.03 5.55
C ILE A 356 -3.74 1.88 6.72
N ALA A 357 -4.02 1.46 7.96
CA ALA A 357 -3.52 2.14 9.15
C ALA A 357 -1.99 2.12 9.20
N TYR A 358 -1.35 1.04 8.74
CA TYR A 358 0.09 0.93 8.65
C TYR A 358 0.67 1.91 7.62
N VAL A 359 0.05 2.09 6.45
CA VAL A 359 0.46 3.12 5.49
C VAL A 359 0.40 4.52 6.10
N ARG A 360 -0.69 4.86 6.77
CA ARG A 360 -0.85 6.15 7.47
C ARG A 360 0.21 6.35 8.54
N HIS A 361 0.51 5.30 9.30
CA HIS A 361 1.53 5.32 10.34
C HIS A 361 2.93 5.59 9.76
N LEU A 362 3.34 4.82 8.75
CA LEU A 362 4.64 5.00 8.09
C LEU A 362 4.75 6.38 7.46
N SER A 363 3.69 6.85 6.78
CA SER A 363 3.72 8.18 6.18
C SER A 363 3.83 9.29 7.22
N LYS A 364 3.12 9.17 8.35
CA LYS A 364 3.21 10.15 9.44
C LYS A 364 4.61 10.19 10.07
N LEU A 365 5.23 9.02 10.26
CA LEU A 365 6.57 8.92 10.87
C LEU A 365 7.68 9.33 9.92
N TYR A 366 7.60 9.00 8.63
CA TYR A 366 8.74 9.11 7.71
C TYR A 366 8.55 10.15 6.60
N SER A 367 7.31 10.49 6.17
CA SER A 367 7.09 11.44 5.06
C SER A 367 7.08 12.91 5.49
N SER A 368 6.84 13.22 6.77
CA SER A 368 6.67 14.61 7.23
C SER A 368 8.00 15.32 7.43
N ASN A 369 8.17 16.49 6.81
CA ASN A 369 9.34 17.37 7.00
C ASN A 369 9.58 17.80 8.47
N ASN A 370 8.59 17.62 9.34
CA ASN A 370 8.68 17.93 10.78
C ASN A 370 8.83 16.68 11.66
N SER A 371 9.09 15.50 11.09
CA SER A 371 9.33 14.28 11.86
C SER A 371 10.81 14.15 12.22
N ILE A 372 11.08 13.74 13.46
CA ILE A 372 12.43 13.42 13.98
C ILE A 372 13.07 12.27 13.16
N GLN A 373 12.26 11.45 12.48
CA GLN A 373 12.70 10.30 11.69
C GLN A 373 12.35 10.46 10.21
N SER A 374 12.36 11.67 9.65
CA SER A 374 12.02 11.86 8.22
C SER A 374 12.92 11.02 7.31
N ASP A 375 12.31 10.28 6.38
CA ASP A 375 12.99 9.49 5.36
C ASP A 375 12.43 9.86 3.99
N ARG A 376 13.31 10.39 3.11
CA ARG A 376 12.93 10.84 1.76
C ARG A 376 12.32 9.71 0.93
N LEU A 377 12.66 8.46 1.22
CA LEU A 377 12.12 7.29 0.54
C LEU A 377 10.61 7.14 0.73
N TYR A 378 10.08 7.62 1.86
CA TYR A 378 8.64 7.57 2.17
C TYR A 378 7.87 8.82 1.77
N SER A 379 8.51 9.82 1.14
CA SER A 379 7.87 11.11 0.76
C SER A 379 6.57 10.97 -0.03
N ASN A 380 6.42 9.90 -0.82
CA ASN A 380 5.23 9.63 -1.64
C ASN A 380 4.47 8.36 -1.24
N PHE A 381 4.70 7.83 -0.03
CA PHE A 381 4.12 6.60 0.46
C PHE A 381 2.70 6.82 1.02
N ASN A 382 1.71 6.90 0.13
CA ASN A 382 0.33 7.27 0.50
C ASN A 382 -0.72 6.26 0.03
N SER A 383 -0.35 5.32 -0.83
CA SER A 383 -1.32 4.47 -1.52
C SER A 383 -1.35 3.04 -0.96
N TYR A 384 -2.53 2.45 -0.95
CA TYR A 384 -2.78 1.05 -0.60
C TYR A 384 -3.31 0.31 -1.84
N TYR A 385 -2.55 -0.65 -2.36
CA TYR A 385 -2.87 -1.37 -3.59
C TYR A 385 -3.55 -2.69 -3.25
N MET A 386 -4.71 -2.94 -3.85
CA MET A 386 -5.55 -4.10 -3.55
C MET A 386 -5.56 -5.11 -4.70
N GLY A 387 -4.53 -5.15 -5.53
CA GLY A 387 -4.49 -6.02 -6.71
C GLY A 387 -5.39 -5.51 -7.84
N TYR A 388 -6.21 -6.39 -8.40
CA TYR A 388 -7.15 -6.05 -9.48
C TYR A 388 -8.58 -5.83 -8.97
N TYR A 389 -9.33 -5.04 -9.73
CA TYR A 389 -10.77 -4.89 -9.69
C TYR A 389 -11.34 -5.44 -11.00
N ILE A 390 -12.34 -6.31 -10.90
CA ILE A 390 -13.08 -6.86 -12.04
C ILE A 390 -14.55 -6.49 -11.80
N HIS A 391 -15.13 -5.70 -12.70
CA HIS A 391 -16.41 -5.04 -12.49
C HIS A 391 -17.55 -6.01 -12.17
N ASN A 392 -17.67 -7.05 -13.00
CA ASN A 392 -18.75 -8.04 -12.90
C ASN A 392 -18.42 -9.20 -11.94
N CYS A 393 -17.31 -9.13 -11.20
CA CYS A 393 -16.90 -10.19 -10.27
C CYS A 393 -17.25 -9.81 -8.83
N ARG A 394 -18.22 -10.53 -8.25
CA ARG A 394 -18.68 -10.31 -6.87
C ARG A 394 -17.57 -10.43 -5.83
N LYS A 395 -16.63 -11.37 -6.01
CA LYS A 395 -15.47 -11.55 -5.11
C LYS A 395 -14.49 -10.38 -5.15
N MET A 396 -14.56 -9.51 -6.17
CA MET A 396 -13.62 -8.40 -6.40
C MET A 396 -14.27 -7.03 -6.28
N SER A 397 -15.60 -6.95 -6.28
CA SER A 397 -16.34 -5.69 -6.25
C SER A 397 -16.16 -4.93 -4.93
N TYR A 398 -15.94 -5.64 -3.82
CA TYR A 398 -15.77 -5.04 -2.48
C TYR A 398 -14.61 -4.04 -2.39
N LYS A 399 -13.57 -4.18 -3.23
CA LYS A 399 -12.39 -3.30 -3.23
C LYS A 399 -12.75 -1.85 -3.56
N SER A 400 -13.84 -1.65 -4.31
CA SER A 400 -14.39 -0.32 -4.59
C SER A 400 -14.89 0.41 -3.33
N GLN A 401 -15.08 -0.32 -2.23
CA GLN A 401 -15.61 0.24 -1.00
C GLN A 401 -14.56 0.96 -0.16
N TYR A 402 -13.26 0.81 -0.48
CA TYR A 402 -12.17 1.48 0.21
C TYR A 402 -11.91 2.85 -0.42
N THR A 403 -12.51 3.89 0.15
CA THR A 403 -12.57 5.21 -0.49
C THR A 403 -11.71 6.26 0.22
N PRO A 404 -11.08 7.20 -0.53
CA PRO A 404 -11.18 7.34 -1.99
C PRO A 404 -10.33 6.31 -2.74
N ALA A 405 -10.95 5.64 -3.70
CA ALA A 405 -10.34 4.63 -4.55
C ALA A 405 -10.21 5.13 -5.98
N TYR A 406 -9.24 4.57 -6.70
CA TYR A 406 -8.90 4.92 -8.06
C TYR A 406 -8.65 3.66 -8.88
N LEU A 407 -9.09 3.66 -10.14
CA LEU A 407 -8.68 2.67 -11.13
C LEU A 407 -7.63 3.30 -12.06
N ALA A 408 -6.60 2.53 -12.40
CA ALA A 408 -5.70 2.92 -13.48
C ALA A 408 -6.42 2.73 -14.81
N CYS A 409 -6.46 3.78 -15.64
CA CYS A 409 -6.91 3.67 -17.03
C CYS A 409 -6.05 2.60 -17.73
N PRO A 410 -6.64 1.57 -18.34
CA PRO A 410 -5.87 0.44 -18.85
C PRO A 410 -5.05 0.78 -20.11
N ILE A 411 -5.30 1.96 -20.71
CA ILE A 411 -4.57 2.47 -21.88
C ILE A 411 -3.49 3.47 -21.47
N THR A 412 -3.82 4.47 -20.62
CA THR A 412 -2.89 5.57 -20.29
C THR A 412 -2.27 5.48 -18.91
N TYR A 413 -2.67 4.50 -18.09
CA TYR A 413 -2.25 4.30 -16.70
C TYR A 413 -2.45 5.51 -15.77
N HIS A 414 -3.30 6.45 -16.19
CA HIS A 414 -3.72 7.55 -15.33
C HIS A 414 -4.70 7.05 -14.28
N TRP A 415 -4.56 7.53 -13.04
CA TRP A 415 -5.44 7.18 -11.95
C TRP A 415 -6.72 8.02 -12.02
N ILE A 416 -7.85 7.35 -12.24
CA ILE A 416 -9.16 7.98 -12.36
C ILE A 416 -10.00 7.60 -11.12
N PRO A 417 -10.72 8.56 -10.49
CA PRO A 417 -11.59 8.26 -9.36
C PRO A 417 -12.56 7.13 -9.67
N ILE A 418 -12.73 6.21 -8.73
CA ILE A 418 -13.49 4.99 -8.99
C ILE A 418 -14.95 5.27 -9.36
N ASN A 419 -15.57 6.32 -8.80
CA ASN A 419 -16.97 6.65 -9.12
C ASN A 419 -17.14 6.99 -10.60
N ASP A 420 -16.18 7.71 -11.19
CA ASP A 420 -16.20 8.07 -12.61
C ASP A 420 -16.01 6.81 -13.47
N CYS A 421 -15.08 5.94 -13.08
CA CYS A 421 -14.88 4.65 -13.75
C CYS A 421 -16.12 3.76 -13.67
N LEU A 422 -16.78 3.67 -12.52
CA LEU A 422 -17.99 2.87 -12.34
C LEU A 422 -19.15 3.40 -13.18
N HIS A 423 -19.29 4.73 -13.28
CA HIS A 423 -20.29 5.34 -14.16
C HIS A 423 -20.07 4.90 -15.62
N ILE A 424 -18.82 4.93 -16.09
CA ILE A 424 -18.46 4.44 -17.43
C ILE A 424 -18.74 2.93 -17.54
N LEU A 425 -18.23 2.11 -16.63
CA LEU A 425 -18.37 0.65 -16.67
C LEU A 425 -19.84 0.20 -16.67
N ASN A 426 -20.71 0.85 -15.89
CA ASN A 426 -22.14 0.55 -15.85
C ASN A 426 -22.88 0.93 -17.15
N GLN A 427 -22.37 1.90 -17.92
CA GLN A 427 -22.94 2.28 -19.21
C GLN A 427 -22.57 1.29 -20.31
N PHE A 428 -21.34 0.79 -20.27
CA PHE A 428 -20.82 -0.16 -21.24
C PHE A 428 -21.00 -1.58 -20.70
N ASN A 429 -22.20 -2.15 -20.87
CA ASN A 429 -22.51 -3.57 -20.61
C ASN A 429 -21.73 -4.56 -21.52
N SER A 430 -20.69 -4.12 -22.24
CA SER A 430 -19.96 -4.94 -23.20
C SER A 430 -18.97 -5.86 -22.51
N ILE A 431 -19.22 -7.17 -22.65
CA ILE A 431 -18.47 -8.26 -22.00
C ILE A 431 -17.03 -8.42 -22.57
N HIS A 432 -16.65 -7.67 -23.63
CA HIS A 432 -15.47 -8.03 -24.42
C HIS A 432 -14.55 -6.88 -24.87
N SER A 433 -14.70 -5.66 -24.35
CA SER A 433 -13.82 -4.55 -24.75
C SER A 433 -13.19 -3.83 -23.56
N ILE A 434 -11.87 -3.69 -23.58
CA ILE A 434 -11.13 -2.79 -22.69
C ILE A 434 -11.69 -1.36 -22.79
N ILE A 435 -12.17 -0.82 -21.68
CA ILE A 435 -12.74 0.53 -21.63
C ILE A 435 -11.68 1.53 -21.16
N ARG A 436 -11.54 2.62 -21.92
CA ARG A 436 -10.72 3.77 -21.58
C ARG A 436 -11.44 4.64 -20.53
N PHE A 437 -10.75 5.01 -19.46
CA PHE A 437 -11.29 5.91 -18.42
C PHE A 437 -10.81 7.36 -18.52
N SER A 438 -9.67 7.61 -19.15
CA SER A 438 -9.07 8.94 -19.28
C SER A 438 -9.54 9.66 -20.56
N SER A 439 -9.44 10.99 -20.57
CA SER A 439 -9.70 11.81 -21.78
C SER A 439 -8.88 11.31 -22.97
N PHE A 440 -9.42 11.42 -24.18
CA PHE A 440 -8.74 11.04 -25.43
C PHE A 440 -7.43 11.81 -25.68
N THR A 441 -7.27 12.99 -25.08
CA THR A 441 -6.02 13.77 -25.17
C THR A 441 -4.90 13.25 -24.27
N ASN A 442 -5.21 12.45 -23.23
CA ASN A 442 -4.19 11.87 -22.38
C ASN A 442 -3.42 10.77 -23.12
N MET A 443 -2.11 10.74 -22.94
CA MET A 443 -1.26 9.64 -23.44
C MET A 443 -0.63 8.91 -22.25
N ASP A 444 -0.07 7.73 -22.51
CA ASP A 444 0.79 7.09 -21.54
C ASP A 444 2.11 7.87 -21.45
N ASN A 445 2.30 8.68 -20.41
CA ASN A 445 3.51 9.49 -20.21
C ASN A 445 4.80 8.66 -20.19
N ASN A 446 4.64 7.37 -19.91
CA ASN A 446 5.66 6.37 -19.71
C ASN A 446 5.80 5.41 -20.91
N SER A 447 5.08 5.61 -22.03
CA SER A 447 5.22 4.79 -23.22
C SER A 447 6.54 5.08 -23.93
N ILE A 448 7.21 4.04 -24.44
CA ILE A 448 8.32 4.21 -25.39
C ILE A 448 7.72 4.77 -26.71
N PRO A 449 8.25 5.87 -27.27
CA PRO A 449 7.76 6.41 -28.54
C PRO A 449 7.90 5.39 -29.66
N ASN A 450 6.88 5.26 -30.52
CA ASN A 450 6.96 4.37 -31.69
C ASN A 450 8.01 4.82 -32.72
N THR A 451 8.42 6.09 -32.65
CA THR A 451 9.47 6.70 -33.49
C THR A 451 10.87 6.51 -32.92
N ILE A 452 11.04 5.77 -31.82
CA ILE A 452 12.37 5.50 -31.28
C ILE A 452 13.19 4.72 -32.30
N ASP A 453 14.44 5.14 -32.48
CA ASP A 453 15.39 4.39 -33.28
C ASP A 453 15.57 2.98 -32.69
N ILE A 454 15.55 1.97 -33.56
CA ILE A 454 15.56 0.56 -33.17
C ILE A 454 16.90 0.17 -32.52
N ASP A 455 18.00 0.79 -32.95
CA ASP A 455 19.33 0.54 -32.37
C ASP A 455 19.46 1.21 -31.02
N ILE A 456 18.88 2.39 -30.83
CA ILE A 456 18.75 3.02 -29.51
C ILE A 456 17.92 2.13 -28.57
N LEU A 457 16.76 1.63 -29.01
CA LEU A 457 15.91 0.77 -28.20
C LEU A 457 16.66 -0.50 -27.77
N ASP A 458 17.26 -1.20 -28.72
CA ASP A 458 17.93 -2.46 -28.44
C ASP A 458 19.23 -2.28 -27.64
N SER A 459 19.87 -1.11 -27.73
CA SER A 459 21.04 -0.80 -26.88
C SER A 459 20.66 -0.67 -25.40
N ASN A 460 19.39 -0.42 -25.09
CA ASN A 460 18.90 -0.22 -23.71
C ASN A 460 18.11 -1.42 -23.15
N ILE A 461 17.90 -2.47 -23.93
CA ILE A 461 17.30 -3.72 -23.43
C ILE A 461 18.45 -4.60 -22.96
N TYR A 462 18.64 -4.74 -21.65
CA TYR A 462 19.76 -5.49 -21.09
C TYR A 462 19.39 -6.91 -20.67
N PHE A 463 20.31 -7.83 -20.91
CA PHE A 463 20.23 -9.24 -20.54
C PHE A 463 21.35 -9.64 -19.61
N TYR A 464 21.05 -10.55 -18.69
CA TYR A 464 22.04 -11.23 -17.89
C TYR A 464 22.02 -12.71 -18.26
N ILE A 465 23.17 -13.25 -18.65
CA ILE A 465 23.29 -14.65 -19.04
C ILE A 465 23.86 -15.43 -17.87
N LYS A 466 23.07 -16.35 -17.33
CA LYS A 466 23.46 -17.17 -16.18
C LYS A 466 23.95 -18.53 -16.67
N ASP A 467 25.22 -18.85 -16.42
CA ASP A 467 25.79 -20.16 -16.71
C ASP A 467 25.44 -21.18 -15.62
N ASN A 468 24.67 -22.20 -16.00
CA ASN A 468 24.24 -23.26 -15.10
C ASN A 468 25.33 -24.33 -14.85
N HIS A 469 26.48 -24.30 -15.56
CA HIS A 469 27.51 -25.34 -15.46
C HIS A 469 28.49 -25.22 -14.27
N ASN A 470 28.56 -24.07 -13.58
CA ASN A 470 29.59 -23.83 -12.56
C ASN A 470 29.29 -24.35 -11.14
N LYS A 471 28.19 -25.10 -10.91
CA LYS A 471 27.94 -25.74 -9.60
C LYS A 471 28.93 -26.87 -9.23
N LYS A 472 29.90 -27.22 -10.08
CA LYS A 472 30.89 -28.29 -9.82
C LYS A 472 32.35 -27.84 -9.65
N LYS A 473 32.69 -26.55 -9.73
CA LYS A 473 34.09 -26.09 -9.57
C LYS A 473 34.18 -24.83 -8.71
N SER A 474 34.12 -24.98 -7.40
CA SER A 474 34.60 -23.95 -6.46
C SER A 474 35.64 -24.55 -5.51
N SER A 475 36.85 -24.77 -6.04
CA SER A 475 38.06 -24.92 -5.22
C SER A 475 39.32 -24.69 -6.08
N SER A 476 39.63 -23.43 -6.41
CA SER A 476 41.01 -22.94 -6.53
C SER A 476 41.06 -21.51 -7.06
N SER A 477 41.85 -20.71 -6.37
CA SER A 477 42.19 -19.30 -6.56
C SER A 477 42.84 -18.94 -7.91
N LYS A 478 42.69 -17.68 -8.33
CA LYS A 478 43.79 -16.70 -8.40
C LYS A 478 43.33 -15.32 -8.86
N ARG A 479 43.83 -14.30 -8.17
CA ARG A 479 43.84 -12.88 -8.54
C ARG A 479 44.78 -12.68 -9.74
N SER A 480 44.34 -11.91 -10.74
CA SER A 480 45.23 -11.20 -11.65
C SER A 480 44.68 -9.82 -11.95
N SER A 481 45.47 -8.81 -11.63
CA SER A 481 45.32 -7.41 -11.98
C SER A 481 45.68 -7.17 -13.44
N SER A 482 44.89 -6.39 -14.17
CA SER A 482 45.30 -5.81 -15.44
C SER A 482 44.80 -4.37 -15.58
N THR A 483 45.77 -3.48 -15.73
CA THR A 483 45.71 -2.08 -16.12
C THR A 483 45.17 -1.92 -17.55
N SER A 484 44.33 -0.91 -17.79
CA SER A 484 43.83 -0.55 -19.12
C SER A 484 44.44 0.77 -19.59
N SER A 485 45.23 0.71 -20.67
CA SER A 485 45.57 1.85 -21.53
C SER A 485 44.61 1.89 -22.72
N SER A 486 44.17 3.10 -23.06
CA SER A 486 43.25 3.41 -24.15
C SER A 486 43.94 3.49 -25.50
N THR A 487 43.40 2.84 -26.52
CA THR A 487 43.54 3.26 -27.93
C THR A 487 42.39 2.71 -28.77
N SER A 488 41.80 3.59 -29.56
CA SER A 488 40.64 3.40 -30.43
C SER A 488 41.04 2.81 -31.77
N SER A 489 40.44 1.66 -32.15
CA SER A 489 40.32 1.23 -33.56
C SER A 489 39.18 0.24 -33.73
N SER A 490 38.33 0.53 -34.71
CA SER A 490 37.12 -0.19 -35.10
C SER A 490 37.45 -1.60 -35.61
N THR A 491 37.39 -2.58 -34.72
CA THR A 491 37.52 -4.00 -35.09
C THR A 491 36.22 -4.70 -34.70
N ILE A 492 35.64 -5.47 -35.61
CA ILE A 492 34.46 -6.30 -35.33
C ILE A 492 34.87 -7.32 -34.26
N THR A 493 34.45 -7.08 -33.02
CA THR A 493 34.70 -7.98 -31.90
C THR A 493 33.85 -9.24 -32.11
N ILE A 494 34.50 -10.35 -32.45
CA ILE A 494 33.87 -11.66 -32.51
C ILE A 494 33.79 -12.16 -31.06
N TYR A 495 32.61 -12.12 -30.47
CA TYR A 495 32.36 -12.61 -29.12
C TYR A 495 32.15 -14.15 -29.16
N THR A 496 32.92 -14.87 -28.37
CA THR A 496 32.79 -16.32 -28.14
C THR A 496 31.71 -16.62 -27.11
N LYS A 497 31.24 -17.89 -27.02
CA LYS A 497 30.25 -18.31 -26.02
C LYS A 497 30.77 -18.08 -24.59
N GLU A 498 32.09 -18.16 -24.37
CA GLU A 498 32.73 -17.86 -23.09
C GLU A 498 32.71 -16.36 -22.72
N ASP A 499 32.70 -15.45 -23.70
CA ASP A 499 32.72 -13.99 -23.44
C ASP A 499 31.42 -13.47 -22.82
N PHE A 500 30.34 -14.24 -22.96
CA PHE A 500 29.00 -13.88 -22.45
C PHE A 500 28.73 -14.38 -21.01
N ILE A 501 29.66 -15.09 -20.39
CA ILE A 501 29.48 -15.76 -19.08
C ILE A 501 29.95 -14.91 -17.89
N GLN A 502 30.36 -13.66 -18.13
CA GLN A 502 30.70 -12.74 -17.04
C GLN A 502 29.42 -12.08 -16.53
N ASN A 503 29.37 -11.79 -15.22
CA ASN A 503 28.24 -11.16 -14.50
C ASN A 503 27.92 -9.71 -14.97
N THR A 504 28.12 -9.41 -16.25
CA THR A 504 27.99 -8.10 -16.88
C THR A 504 26.76 -8.13 -17.80
N PRO A 505 25.83 -7.17 -17.66
CA PRO A 505 24.67 -7.11 -18.52
C PRO A 505 25.05 -6.80 -19.98
N ILE A 506 24.43 -7.50 -20.93
CA ILE A 506 24.66 -7.34 -22.37
C ILE A 506 23.39 -6.78 -23.02
N SER A 507 23.53 -5.79 -23.89
CA SER A 507 22.38 -5.21 -24.59
C SER A 507 21.81 -6.14 -25.67
N LEU A 508 20.52 -5.99 -26.00
CA LEU A 508 19.89 -6.69 -27.12
C LEU A 508 20.65 -6.42 -28.40
N TYR A 509 21.09 -5.18 -28.61
CA TYR A 509 21.88 -4.75 -29.78
C TYR A 509 23.09 -5.66 -30.01
N ASN A 510 23.86 -5.94 -28.95
CA ASN A 510 25.03 -6.82 -29.01
C ASN A 510 24.66 -8.31 -29.12
N LEU A 511 23.47 -8.70 -28.65
CA LEU A 511 22.99 -10.09 -28.70
C LEU A 511 22.26 -10.46 -30.00
N ARG A 512 21.88 -9.50 -30.85
CA ARG A 512 21.04 -9.75 -32.03
C ARG A 512 21.59 -10.83 -32.95
N SER A 513 22.91 -10.88 -33.16
CA SER A 513 23.58 -11.86 -34.01
C SER A 513 23.56 -13.29 -33.46
N TYR A 514 23.30 -13.45 -32.15
CA TYR A 514 23.31 -14.73 -31.45
C TYR A 514 21.89 -15.24 -31.13
N LEU A 515 20.87 -14.38 -31.26
CA LEU A 515 19.49 -14.71 -30.96
C LEU A 515 18.73 -15.15 -32.21
N ASN A 516 17.73 -16.01 -32.02
CA ASN A 516 16.76 -16.32 -33.06
C ASN A 516 16.06 -15.02 -33.52
N LYS A 517 15.96 -14.80 -34.84
CA LYS A 517 15.29 -13.64 -35.43
C LYS A 517 13.85 -13.43 -34.94
N HIS A 518 13.17 -14.50 -34.54
CA HIS A 518 11.82 -14.44 -33.95
C HIS A 518 11.80 -13.92 -32.50
N ALA A 519 12.91 -14.02 -31.76
CA ALA A 519 12.99 -13.57 -30.37
C ALA A 519 13.14 -12.04 -30.26
N ILE A 520 13.81 -11.40 -31.23
CA ILE A 520 14.09 -9.95 -31.19
C ILE A 520 12.79 -9.12 -31.14
N PRO A 521 11.78 -9.34 -32.01
CA PRO A 521 10.51 -8.61 -31.92
C PRO A 521 9.81 -8.81 -30.58
N ILE A 522 9.88 -10.01 -30.01
CA ILE A 522 9.29 -10.31 -28.70
C ILE A 522 9.93 -9.42 -27.64
N PHE A 523 11.26 -9.36 -27.55
CA PHE A 523 11.94 -8.52 -26.56
C PHE A 523 11.61 -7.03 -26.70
N ARG A 524 11.47 -6.53 -27.92
CA ARG A 524 11.04 -5.14 -28.17
C ARG A 524 9.62 -4.88 -27.69
N GLU A 525 8.68 -5.80 -27.93
CA GLU A 525 7.30 -5.68 -27.42
C GLU A 525 7.27 -5.75 -25.88
N TRP A 526 8.07 -6.62 -25.27
CA TRP A 526 8.26 -6.64 -23.82
C TRP A 526 8.77 -5.28 -23.30
N ALA A 527 9.77 -4.69 -23.96
CA ALA A 527 10.29 -3.39 -23.59
C ALA A 527 9.22 -2.29 -23.67
N LYS A 528 8.40 -2.28 -24.73
CA LYS A 528 7.28 -1.34 -24.87
C LYS A 528 6.24 -1.49 -23.75
N LEU A 529 5.91 -2.72 -23.35
CA LEU A 529 5.00 -2.98 -22.23
C LEU A 529 5.57 -2.47 -20.90
N LEU A 530 6.88 -2.61 -20.71
CA LEU A 530 7.62 -2.12 -19.54
C LEU A 530 7.88 -0.61 -19.55
N GLY A 531 7.70 0.07 -20.68
CA GLY A 531 7.73 1.55 -20.77
C GLY A 531 9.13 2.17 -20.78
N LYS A 532 9.20 3.50 -20.73
CA LYS A 532 10.42 4.32 -20.84
C LYS A 532 11.51 3.96 -19.84
N ARG A 533 11.15 3.36 -18.70
CA ARG A 533 12.11 2.94 -17.69
C ARG A 533 13.04 1.83 -18.18
N VAL A 534 12.71 1.14 -19.27
CA VAL A 534 13.67 0.27 -19.98
C VAL A 534 14.83 1.09 -20.55
N LEU A 535 14.57 2.31 -21.01
CA LEU A 535 15.57 3.18 -21.64
C LEU A 535 16.61 3.74 -20.66
N SER A 536 16.43 3.56 -19.35
CA SER A 536 17.45 3.92 -18.35
C SER A 536 18.41 2.76 -18.06
N GLY A 537 18.25 1.60 -18.71
CA GLY A 537 19.08 0.42 -18.51
C GLY A 537 18.86 -0.32 -17.19
N HIS A 538 17.87 0.09 -16.38
CA HIS A 538 17.58 -0.52 -15.08
C HIS A 538 16.81 -1.83 -15.20
N PHE A 539 16.04 -2.03 -16.27
CA PHE A 539 15.34 -3.30 -16.50
C PHE A 539 16.27 -4.34 -17.09
N GLN A 540 16.47 -5.43 -16.35
CA GLN A 540 17.33 -6.55 -16.73
C GLN A 540 16.51 -7.82 -16.96
N ILE A 541 16.71 -8.47 -18.10
CA ILE A 541 16.11 -9.78 -18.41
C ILE A 541 17.15 -10.85 -18.14
N ILE A 542 16.90 -11.73 -17.17
CA ILE A 542 17.80 -12.85 -16.89
C ILE A 542 17.43 -14.02 -17.80
N ILE A 543 18.38 -14.47 -18.62
CA ILE A 543 18.26 -15.67 -19.45
C ILE A 543 19.16 -16.73 -18.85
N SER A 544 18.57 -17.83 -18.39
CA SER A 544 19.31 -19.03 -18.03
C SER A 544 19.74 -19.75 -19.31
N SER A 545 21.05 -20.04 -19.47
CA SER A 545 21.47 -20.96 -20.52
C SER A 545 20.97 -22.36 -20.17
N SER A 546 20.14 -22.92 -21.04
CA SER A 546 19.78 -24.35 -21.04
C SER A 546 20.70 -25.10 -21.98
#